data_AF-A0A0Q0H5T3-F1
#
_entry.id   AF-A0A0Q0H5T3-F1
#
_cell.length_a   1.000
_cell.length_b   1.000
_cell.length_c   1.000
_cell.angle_alpha   90.00
_cell.angle_beta   90.00
_cell.angle_gamma   90.00
#
_symmetry.space_group_name_H-M   'P 1'
#
loop_
_entity.id
_entity.type
_entity.pdbx_description
1 polymer ?
#
loop_
_entity_poly.entity_id
_entity_poly.type
_entity_poly.pdbx_seq_one_letter_code
_entity_poly.pdbx_strand_id
1 'polypeptide(L)'
;MKHRLAKSVGLSLLSPVIIGCILGLYYAFTLEGNGLNIFFNLFVSAIANAHIVGLTMAAFVVPGYLLMYKYAKVNYSGVLTLGLLGGAIFSYLLSATTGMAFIVNAVMSALAAGLFLFGLRQGLTTQSSHQ
;
A
#
# COMPACT_ATOMS: atom_id res chain seq x y z
N MET A 1 -20.52 -4.24 -6.47
CA MET A 1 -19.19 -4.68 -6.01
C MET A 1 -18.03 -4.01 -6.77
N LYS A 2 -18.04 -3.93 -8.11
CA LYS A 2 -16.95 -3.37 -8.93
C LYS A 2 -16.54 -1.93 -8.57
N HIS A 3 -17.51 -1.03 -8.34
CA HIS A 3 -17.25 0.36 -7.94
C HIS A 3 -16.61 0.48 -6.53
N ARG A 4 -16.87 -0.46 -5.62
CA ARG A 4 -16.28 -0.47 -4.27
C ARG A 4 -14.82 -0.94 -4.30
N LEU A 5 -14.54 -1.96 -5.11
CA LEU A 5 -13.17 -2.43 -5.37
C LEU A 5 -12.34 -1.32 -6.00
N ALA A 6 -12.85 -0.65 -7.03
CA ALA A 6 -12.15 0.47 -7.68
C ALA A 6 -11.84 1.62 -6.70
N LYS A 7 -12.81 2.00 -5.84
CA LYS A 7 -12.61 3.04 -4.83
C LYS A 7 -11.58 2.64 -3.77
N SER A 8 -11.59 1.37 -3.36
CA SER A 8 -10.66 0.84 -2.35
C SER A 8 -9.24 0.67 -2.90
N VAL A 9 -9.10 0.30 -4.18
CA VAL A 9 -7.82 0.28 -4.88
C VAL A 9 -7.27 1.70 -5.04
N GLY A 10 -8.11 2.68 -5.39
CA GLY A 10 -7.71 4.09 -5.43
C GLY A 10 -7.20 4.59 -4.08
N LEU A 11 -7.85 4.20 -2.98
CA LEU A 11 -7.43 4.56 -1.62
C LEU A 11 -6.10 3.89 -1.22
N SER A 12 -5.85 2.67 -1.71
CA SER A 12 -4.56 2.00 -1.55
C SER A 12 -3.41 2.69 -2.28
N LEU A 13 -3.67 3.33 -3.42
CA LEU A 13 -2.64 4.08 -4.16
C LEU A 13 -2.20 5.35 -3.42
N LEU A 14 -2.85 5.70 -2.31
CA LEU A 14 -2.40 6.74 -1.40
C LEU A 14 -1.24 6.29 -0.51
N SER A 15 -1.00 4.97 -0.38
CA SER A 15 0.06 4.41 0.48
C SER A 15 1.46 4.96 0.20
N PRO A 16 1.93 5.07 -1.06
CA PRO A 16 3.23 5.68 -1.38
C PRO A 16 3.34 7.13 -0.94
N VAL A 17 2.25 7.90 -1.03
CA VAL A 17 2.22 9.29 -0.59
C VAL A 17 2.34 9.37 0.92
N ILE A 18 1.60 8.54 1.66
CA ILE A 18 1.65 8.51 3.13
C ILE A 18 3.06 8.15 3.62
N ILE A 19 3.64 7.07 3.08
CA ILE A 19 4.94 6.58 3.52
C ILE A 19 6.07 7.50 3.06
N GLY A 20 5.98 8.04 1.85
CA GLY A 20 6.91 9.05 1.35
C GLY A 20 6.91 10.30 2.24
N CYS A 21 5.74 10.79 2.67
CA CYS A 21 5.63 11.92 3.59
C CYS A 21 6.18 11.58 4.99
N ILE A 22 5.87 10.41 5.55
CA ILE A 22 6.34 10.01 6.88
C ILE A 22 7.86 9.86 6.90
N LEU A 23 8.44 9.13 5.94
CA LEU A 23 9.90 9.00 5.84
C LEU A 23 10.55 10.35 5.53
N GLY A 24 9.99 11.12 4.60
CA GLY A 24 10.50 12.44 4.25
C GLY A 24 10.56 13.36 5.46
N LEU A 25 9.49 13.45 6.25
CA LEU A 25 9.44 14.26 7.46
C LEU A 25 10.40 13.72 8.53
N TYR A 26 10.41 12.41 8.77
CA TYR A 26 11.31 11.79 9.74
C TYR A 26 12.76 12.15 9.45
N TYR A 27 13.23 11.96 8.21
CA TYR A 27 14.62 12.27 7.84
C TYR A 27 14.90 13.78 7.73
N ALA A 28 13.91 14.58 7.34
CA ALA A 28 14.06 16.04 7.30
C ALA A 28 14.22 16.67 8.69
N PHE A 29 13.62 16.09 9.73
CA PHE A 29 13.75 16.58 11.11
C PHE A 29 14.92 15.94 11.87
N THR A 30 15.32 14.71 11.52
CA THR A 30 16.40 14.01 12.21
C THR A 30 17.81 14.30 11.67
N LEU A 31 17.96 14.68 10.39
CA LEU A 31 19.27 15.09 9.85
C LEU A 31 19.43 16.61 9.90
N GLU A 32 20.45 17.07 10.63
CA GLU A 32 20.90 18.46 10.61
C GLU A 32 21.56 18.78 9.24
N GLY A 33 20.76 19.25 8.28
CA GLY A 33 21.25 19.73 6.99
C GLY A 33 20.30 19.44 5.82
N ASN A 34 20.01 20.48 5.02
CA ASN A 34 19.26 20.45 3.77
C ASN A 34 18.01 19.53 3.75
N GLY A 35 17.24 19.51 4.85
CA GLY A 35 16.13 18.58 5.08
C GLY A 35 15.03 18.62 4.01
N LEU A 36 14.82 19.77 3.36
CA LEU A 36 13.90 19.88 2.22
C LEU A 36 14.34 19.04 1.01
N ASN A 37 15.64 19.02 0.68
CA ASN A 37 16.15 18.21 -0.43
C ASN A 37 16.03 16.71 -0.13
N ILE A 38 16.29 16.30 1.12
CA ILE A 38 16.13 14.91 1.57
C ILE A 38 14.66 14.50 1.53
N PHE A 39 13.76 15.37 1.99
CA PHE A 39 12.31 15.17 1.92
C PHE A 39 11.87 14.91 0.48
N PHE A 40 12.19 15.82 -0.45
CA PHE A 40 11.77 15.68 -1.85
C PHE A 40 12.38 14.44 -2.51
N ASN A 41 13.62 14.10 -2.20
CA ASN A 41 14.26 12.92 -2.77
C ASN A 41 13.58 11.62 -2.32
N LEU A 42 13.28 11.49 -1.02
CA LEU A 42 12.56 10.33 -0.48
C LEU A 42 11.10 10.28 -0.95
N PHE A 43 10.44 11.43 -1.04
CA PHE A 43 9.07 11.53 -1.53
C PHE A 43 8.96 11.13 -3.00
N VAL A 44 9.84 11.67 -3.86
CA VAL A 44 9.90 11.32 -5.29
C VAL A 44 10.28 9.86 -5.47
N SER A 45 11.21 9.32 -4.65
CA SER A 45 11.57 7.90 -4.68
C SER A 45 10.39 7.00 -4.31
N ALA A 46 9.63 7.34 -3.27
CA ALA A 46 8.42 6.59 -2.89
C ALA A 46 7.36 6.61 -3.99
N ILE A 47 7.15 7.77 -4.65
CA ILE A 47 6.25 7.88 -5.80
C ILE A 47 6.75 7.07 -6.99
N ALA A 48 8.06 7.12 -7.29
CA ALA A 48 8.66 6.33 -8.34
C ALA A 48 8.41 4.83 -8.11
N ASN A 49 8.43 4.37 -6.86
CA ASN A 49 8.15 2.98 -6.46
C ASN A 49 6.65 2.65 -6.30
N ALA A 50 5.73 3.59 -6.56
CA ALA A 50 4.28 3.35 -6.44
C ALA A 50 3.77 2.24 -7.39
N HIS A 51 4.46 2.00 -8.50
CA HIS A 51 4.13 0.93 -9.44
C HIS A 51 4.21 -0.46 -8.80
N ILE A 52 5.12 -0.67 -7.85
CA ILE A 52 5.26 -1.92 -7.08
C ILE A 52 3.96 -2.14 -6.30
N VAL A 53 3.45 -1.13 -5.60
CA VAL A 53 2.18 -1.20 -4.87
C VAL A 53 1.02 -1.50 -5.81
N GLY A 54 0.96 -0.85 -6.97
CA GLY A 54 -0.08 -1.11 -7.97
C GLY A 54 -0.08 -2.57 -8.45
N LEU A 55 1.10 -3.12 -8.74
CA LEU A 55 1.27 -4.53 -9.14
C LEU A 55 0.89 -5.50 -8.02
N THR A 56 1.29 -5.23 -6.77
CA THR A 56 0.91 -6.07 -5.62
C THR A 56 -0.59 -6.13 -5.42
N MET A 57 -1.25 -4.98 -5.60
CA MET A 57 -2.69 -4.86 -5.51
C MET A 57 -3.40 -5.66 -6.59
N ALA A 58 -2.95 -5.52 -7.84
CA ALA A 58 -3.56 -6.19 -8.98
C ALA A 58 -3.33 -7.72 -8.96
N ALA A 59 -2.14 -8.18 -8.58
CA ALA A 59 -1.76 -9.58 -8.71
C ALA A 59 -2.04 -10.43 -7.46
N PHE A 60 -1.88 -9.87 -6.25
CA PHE A 60 -2.01 -10.63 -5.00
C PHE A 60 -3.20 -10.18 -4.15
N VAL A 61 -3.29 -8.89 -3.82
CA VAL A 61 -4.23 -8.43 -2.78
C VAL A 61 -5.68 -8.50 -3.25
N VAL A 62 -6.00 -7.98 -4.44
CA VAL A 62 -7.37 -8.01 -4.97
C VAL A 62 -7.83 -9.44 -5.31
N PRO A 63 -7.04 -10.27 -6.05
CA PRO A 63 -7.42 -11.65 -6.32
C PRO A 63 -7.49 -12.50 -5.06
N GLY A 64 -6.54 -12.32 -4.13
CA GLY A 64 -6.51 -13.02 -2.85
C GLY A 64 -7.71 -12.69 -1.98
N TYR A 65 -8.12 -11.42 -1.92
CA TYR A 65 -9.35 -11.01 -1.24
C TYR A 65 -10.59 -11.65 -1.88
N LEU A 66 -10.70 -11.63 -3.21
CA LEU A 66 -11.85 -12.23 -3.92
C LEU A 66 -11.93 -13.75 -3.69
N LEU A 67 -10.79 -14.43 -3.65
CA LEU A 67 -10.71 -15.86 -3.37
C LEU A 67 -11.16 -16.14 -1.93
N MET A 68 -10.65 -15.40 -0.95
CA MET A 68 -11.08 -15.56 0.46
C MET A 68 -12.55 -15.21 0.67
N TYR A 69 -13.08 -14.24 -0.08
CA TYR A 69 -14.51 -13.89 -0.09
C TYR A 69 -15.36 -15.06 -0.61
N LYS A 70 -14.89 -15.77 -1.65
CA LYS A 70 -15.59 -16.93 -2.22
C LYS A 70 -15.63 -18.14 -1.26
N TYR A 71 -14.59 -18.32 -0.43
CA TYR A 71 -14.50 -19.41 0.54
C TYR A 71 -14.99 -19.04 1.97
N ALA A 72 -15.74 -17.94 2.12
CA ALA A 72 -16.46 -17.53 3.33
C ALA A 72 -15.64 -17.28 4.62
N LYS A 73 -14.29 -17.29 4.56
CA LYS A 73 -13.41 -16.85 5.65
C LYS A 73 -12.47 -15.75 5.17
N VAL A 74 -12.95 -14.51 5.18
CA VAL A 74 -12.10 -13.34 4.93
C VAL A 74 -11.20 -13.15 6.14
N ASN A 75 -9.96 -13.64 6.07
CA ASN A 75 -8.97 -13.37 7.10
C ASN A 75 -8.22 -12.08 6.75
N TYR A 76 -8.49 -11.02 7.51
CA TYR A 76 -7.84 -9.71 7.34
C TYR A 76 -6.32 -9.82 7.45
N SER A 77 -5.81 -10.66 8.34
CA SER A 77 -4.38 -10.93 8.46
C SER A 77 -3.81 -11.55 7.19
N GLY A 78 -4.58 -12.41 6.52
CA GLY A 78 -4.18 -13.05 5.27
C GLY A 78 -4.01 -12.04 4.13
N VAL A 79 -4.94 -11.09 4.00
CA VAL A 79 -4.86 -10.02 3.00
C VAL A 79 -3.67 -9.09 3.28
N LEU A 80 -3.39 -8.79 4.55
CA LEU A 80 -2.21 -8.01 4.94
C LEU A 80 -0.91 -8.74 4.58
N THR A 81 -0.83 -10.04 4.87
CA THR A 81 0.35 -10.86 4.52
C THR A 81 0.55 -10.96 3.02
N LEU A 82 -0.53 -11.03 2.23
CA LEU A 82 -0.45 -11.01 0.77
C LEU A 82 0.06 -9.66 0.25
N GLY A 83 -0.33 -8.54 0.88
CA GLY A 83 0.23 -7.23 0.57
C GLY A 83 1.72 -7.14 0.87
N LEU A 84 2.15 -7.62 2.04
CA LEU A 84 3.55 -7.63 2.45
C LEU A 84 4.40 -8.53 1.54
N LEU A 85 3.97 -9.78 1.33
CA LEU A 85 4.66 -10.75 0.47
C LEU A 85 4.68 -10.29 -0.98
N GLY A 86 3.57 -9.75 -1.48
CA GLY A 86 3.53 -9.15 -2.81
C GLY A 86 4.58 -8.04 -2.92
N GLY A 87 4.62 -7.12 -1.94
CA GLY A 87 5.57 -6.02 -1.93
C GLY A 87 7.02 -6.48 -1.95
N ALA A 88 7.34 -7.53 -1.18
CA ALA A 88 8.64 -8.15 -1.18
C ALA A 88 8.98 -8.80 -2.53
N ILE A 89 8.07 -9.60 -3.10
CA ILE A 89 8.28 -10.32 -4.36
C ILE A 89 8.48 -9.33 -5.52
N PHE A 90 7.63 -8.32 -5.64
CA PHE A 90 7.75 -7.34 -6.72
C PHE A 90 8.94 -6.41 -6.52
N SER A 91 9.32 -6.07 -5.29
CA SER A 91 10.57 -5.34 -5.05
C SER A 91 11.80 -6.14 -5.47
N TYR A 92 11.78 -7.45 -5.25
CA TYR A 92 12.83 -8.34 -5.73
C TYR A 92 12.85 -8.44 -7.26
N LEU A 93 11.69 -8.64 -7.89
CA LEU A 93 11.56 -8.78 -9.35
C LEU A 93 11.91 -7.49 -10.12
N LEU A 94 11.53 -6.33 -9.61
CA LEU A 94 11.77 -5.03 -10.25
C LEU A 94 13.15 -4.44 -9.89
N SER A 95 14.03 -5.23 -9.26
CA SER A 95 15.36 -4.79 -8.82
C SER A 95 15.35 -3.54 -7.94
N ALA A 96 14.24 -3.29 -7.23
CA ALA A 96 14.16 -2.31 -6.15
C ALA A 96 14.74 -2.89 -4.85
N THR A 97 15.87 -3.60 -4.98
CA THR A 97 16.57 -4.36 -3.95
C THR A 97 17.70 -3.57 -3.30
N THR A 98 17.86 -2.28 -3.62
CA THR A 98 18.85 -1.40 -3.01
C THR A 98 18.51 -1.13 -1.53
N GLY A 99 19.01 -1.99 -0.65
CA GLY A 99 19.00 -1.83 0.81
C GLY A 99 17.61 -1.60 1.41
N MET A 100 17.45 -0.45 2.07
CA MET A 100 16.23 -0.07 2.81
C MET A 100 15.00 0.10 1.90
N ALA A 101 15.17 0.27 0.59
CA ALA A 101 14.06 0.42 -0.36
C ALA A 101 13.16 -0.83 -0.38
N PHE A 102 13.73 -2.02 -0.21
CA PHE A 102 12.97 -3.27 -0.14
C PHE A 102 11.97 -3.26 1.03
N ILE A 103 12.45 -2.87 2.22
CA ILE A 103 11.62 -2.82 3.43
C ILE A 103 10.54 -1.75 3.28
N VAL A 104 10.91 -0.57 2.77
CA VAL A 104 9.95 0.52 2.51
C VAL A 104 8.86 0.05 1.54
N ASN A 105 9.21 -0.62 0.45
CA ASN A 105 8.23 -1.11 -0.53
C ASN A 105 7.33 -2.22 0.04
N ALA A 106 7.86 -3.12 0.89
CA ALA A 106 7.09 -4.14 1.56
C ALA A 106 6.09 -3.54 2.57
N VAL A 107 6.55 -2.60 3.40
CA VAL A 107 5.70 -1.86 4.35
C VAL A 107 4.65 -1.04 3.60
N MET A 108 5.04 -0.43 2.48
CA MET A 108 4.14 0.33 1.61
C MET A 108 3.07 -0.52 0.96
N SER A 109 3.40 -1.73 0.54
CA SER A 109 2.43 -2.68 0.00
C SER A 109 1.52 -3.28 1.08
N ALA A 110 2.04 -3.49 2.30
CA ALA A 110 1.25 -3.90 3.45
C ALA A 110 0.26 -2.80 3.89
N LEU A 111 0.70 -1.55 3.96
CA LEU A 111 -0.17 -0.41 4.27
C LEU A 111 -1.24 -0.22 3.19
N ALA A 112 -0.87 -0.40 1.93
CA ALA A 112 -1.81 -0.43 0.81
C ALA A 112 -2.90 -1.50 1.01
N ALA A 113 -2.53 -2.73 1.38
CA ALA A 113 -3.49 -3.78 1.73
C ALA A 113 -4.41 -3.41 2.89
N GLY A 114 -3.87 -2.75 3.92
CA GLY A 114 -4.66 -2.20 5.03
C GLY A 114 -5.66 -1.12 4.58
N LEU A 115 -5.23 -0.16 3.75
CA LEU A 115 -6.07 0.90 3.20
C LEU A 115 -7.16 0.35 2.26
N PHE A 116 -6.84 -0.69 1.50
CA PHE A 116 -7.81 -1.40 0.67
C PHE A 116 -8.92 -2.06 1.51
N LEU A 117 -8.54 -2.76 2.59
CA LEU A 117 -9.51 -3.34 3.53
C LEU A 117 -10.34 -2.26 4.23
N PHE A 118 -9.70 -1.15 4.60
CA PHE A 118 -10.39 0.00 5.20
C PHE A 118 -11.41 0.61 4.23
N GLY A 119 -11.04 0.82 2.96
CA GLY A 119 -11.94 1.32 1.91
C GLY A 119 -13.14 0.39 1.67
N LEU A 120 -12.92 -0.93 1.72
CA LEU A 120 -13.99 -1.93 1.64
C LEU A 120 -14.95 -1.83 2.83
N ARG A 121 -14.42 -1.65 4.05
CA ARG A 121 -15.22 -1.51 5.28
C ARG A 121 -16.01 -0.19 5.32
N GLN A 122 -15.40 0.91 4.92
CA GLN A 122 -16.06 2.21 4.87
C GLN A 122 -17.18 2.22 3.81
N GLY A 123 -16.97 1.52 2.68
CA GLY A 123 -18.00 1.29 1.68
C GLY A 123 -19.15 0.37 2.13
N LEU A 124 -18.97 -0.41 3.21
CA LEU A 124 -20.04 -1.18 3.85
C LEU A 124 -20.86 -0.31 4.81
N THR A 125 -20.22 0.55 5.61
CA THR A 125 -20.90 1.42 6.59
C THR A 125 -21.73 2.53 5.97
N THR A 126 -21.39 3.02 4.77
CA THR A 126 -22.17 4.07 4.08
C THR A 126 -23.51 3.58 3.53
N GLN A 127 -23.76 2.26 3.44
CA GLN A 127 -25.08 1.76 2.99
C GLN A 127 -26.04 1.41 4.13
N SER A 128 -25.55 1.17 5.34
CA SER A 128 -26.43 1.01 6.51
C SER A 128 -27.13 2.30 6.94
N SER A 129 -26.74 3.46 6.40
CA SER A 129 -27.40 4.74 6.64
C SER A 129 -28.47 5.12 5.60
N HIS A 130 -28.74 4.24 4.63
CA HIS A 130 -29.75 4.44 3.57
C HIS A 130 -30.76 3.29 3.48
N GLN A 131 -30.91 2.50 4.55
CA GLN A 131 -32.04 1.57 4.72
C GLN A 131 -32.87 1.98 5.91
#